data_AF-A0A6C0CMB0-F1
#
_entry.id   AF-A0A6C0CMB0-F1
#
_cell.length_a   1.000
_cell.length_b   1.000
_cell.length_c   1.000
_cell.angle_alpha   90.00
_cell.angle_beta   90.00
_cell.angle_gamma   90.00
#
_symmetry.space_group_name_H-M   'P 1'
#
loop_
_entity.id
_entity.type
_entity.pdbx_description
1 polymer ?
#
loop_
_entity_poly.entity_id
_entity_poly.type
_entity_poly.pdbx_seq_one_letter_code
_entity_poly.pdbx_strand_id
1 'polypeptide(L)' 'MKAARDFVKDYSPPYDVFVDDFETNQFENTFQAWPDKYYFIDHNYNIINKSQYDDGVIMVDYTEIIDKMYDDAFG' A
#
# COMPACT_ATOMS: atom_id res chain seq x y z
N MET A 1 -2.91 -17.90 3.96
CA MET A 1 -2.57 -17.90 2.51
C MET A 1 -3.73 -18.24 1.57
N LYS A 2 -4.68 -19.13 1.92
CA LYS A 2 -5.80 -19.49 1.03
C LYS A 2 -6.60 -18.28 0.51
N ALA A 3 -6.98 -17.36 1.40
CA ALA A 3 -7.77 -16.17 1.03
C ALA A 3 -7.07 -15.25 0.01
N ALA A 4 -5.76 -15.01 0.12
CA ALA A 4 -5.03 -14.18 -0.84
C ALA A 4 -4.86 -14.86 -2.21
N ARG A 5 -4.66 -16.19 -2.22
CA ARG A 5 -4.62 -16.95 -3.49
C ARG A 5 -5.98 -16.97 -4.18
N ASP A 6 -7.05 -17.12 -3.40
CA ASP A 6 -8.42 -17.03 -3.89
C ASP A 6 -8.69 -15.62 -4.46
N PHE A 7 -8.25 -14.56 -3.79
CA PHE A 7 -8.33 -13.19 -4.30
C PHE A 7 -7.65 -13.01 -5.66
N VAL A 8 -6.38 -13.43 -5.79
CA VAL A 8 -5.66 -13.31 -7.07
C VAL A 8 -6.37 -14.09 -8.18
N LYS A 9 -6.85 -15.30 -7.87
CA LYS A 9 -7.57 -16.14 -8.83
C LYS A 9 -8.89 -15.53 -9.28
N ASP A 10 -9.68 -15.03 -8.33
CA ASP A 10 -11.06 -14.60 -8.59
C ASP A 10 -11.11 -13.18 -9.20
N TYR A 11 -10.14 -12.32 -8.86
CA TYR A 11 -10.14 -10.91 -9.29
C TYR A 11 -9.07 -10.56 -10.33
N SER A 12 -8.06 -11.42 -10.56
CA SER A 12 -6.99 -11.21 -11.55
C SER A 12 -6.44 -9.76 -11.57
N PRO A 13 -5.95 -9.26 -10.42
CA PRO A 13 -5.52 -7.87 -10.32
C PRO A 13 -4.37 -7.58 -11.30
N PRO A 14 -4.30 -6.36 -11.87
CA PRO A 14 -3.25 -5.97 -12.82
C PRO A 14 -1.91 -5.64 -12.14
N TYR A 15 -1.70 -6.12 -10.92
CA TYR A 15 -0.55 -5.85 -10.08
C TYR A 15 -0.18 -7.09 -9.27
N ASP A 16 1.09 -7.18 -8.90
CA ASP A 16 1.59 -8.28 -8.10
C ASP A 16 1.01 -8.22 -6.69
N VAL A 17 0.65 -9.39 -6.16
CA VAL A 17 0.13 -9.55 -4.80
C VAL A 17 1.09 -10.42 -3.99
N PHE A 18 1.62 -9.83 -2.93
CA PHE A 18 2.49 -10.51 -1.97
C PHE A 18 1.75 -10.64 -0.63
N VAL A 19 2.07 -11.69 0.13
CA VAL A 19 1.44 -11.99 1.42
C VAL A 19 2.54 -12.10 2.44
N ASP A 20 2.44 -11.34 3.54
CA ASP A 20 3.39 -11.47 4.65
C ASP A 20 3.31 -12.88 5.24
N ASP A 21 4.45 -13.38 5.65
CA ASP A 21 4.55 -14.70 6.26
C ASP A 21 4.06 -14.65 7.71
N PHE A 22 3.31 -15.67 8.13
CA PHE A 22 2.76 -15.71 9.49
C PHE A 22 3.79 -16.15 10.54
N GLU A 23 4.85 -16.85 10.15
CA GLU A 23 5.85 -17.36 11.09
C GLU A 23 6.81 -16.26 11.52
N THR A 24 7.24 -15.44 10.57
CA THR A 24 8.20 -14.35 10.80
C THR A 24 7.53 -12.98 10.93
N ASN A 25 6.36 -12.79 10.31
CA ASN A 25 5.62 -11.52 10.27
C ASN A 25 6.54 -10.34 9.92
N GLN A 26 7.49 -10.58 9.01
CA GLN A 26 8.65 -9.72 8.81
C GLN A 26 8.21 -8.36 8.26
N PHE A 27 7.23 -8.32 7.36
CA PHE A 27 6.74 -7.07 6.81
C PHE A 27 6.05 -6.24 7.89
N GLU A 28 5.14 -6.82 8.67
CA GLU A 28 4.51 -6.15 9.81
C GLU A 28 5.55 -5.65 10.82
N ASN A 29 6.51 -6.50 11.19
CA ASN A 29 7.55 -6.12 12.16
C ASN A 29 8.43 -4.97 11.66
N THR A 30 8.66 -4.88 10.34
CA THR A 30 9.50 -3.84 9.74
C THR A 30 8.74 -2.53 9.53
N PHE A 31 7.49 -2.61 9.06
CA PHE A 31 6.74 -1.45 8.57
C PHE A 31 5.55 -1.05 9.44
N GLN A 32 5.19 -1.88 10.43
CA GLN A 32 4.03 -1.71 11.31
C GLN A 32 2.77 -1.47 10.48
N ALA A 33 2.35 -2.42 9.66
CA ALA A 33 1.44 -2.22 8.55
C ALA A 33 0.00 -1.85 8.96
N TRP A 34 -0.33 -1.89 10.26
CA TRP A 34 -1.57 -1.33 10.80
C TRP A 34 -1.39 0.11 11.31
N PRO A 35 -2.33 1.03 11.01
CA PRO A 35 -3.46 0.91 10.07
C PRO A 35 -2.97 0.84 8.61
N ASP A 36 -3.84 0.47 7.65
CA ASP A 36 -3.51 0.26 6.24
C ASP A 36 -2.58 1.34 5.66
N LYS A 37 -1.39 1.01 5.18
CA LYS A 37 -0.44 2.02 4.67
C LYS A 37 -0.29 1.98 3.17
N TYR A 38 -0.36 3.16 2.55
CA TYR A 38 -0.10 3.37 1.14
C TYR A 38 1.14 4.23 0.97
N TYR A 39 2.05 3.79 0.10
CA TYR A 39 3.29 4.49 -0.20
C TYR A 39 3.40 4.69 -1.71
N PHE A 40 3.69 5.92 -2.11
CA PHE A 40 4.12 6.22 -3.46
C PHE A 40 5.64 6.36 -3.47
N ILE A 41 6.30 5.52 -4.25
CA ILE A 41 7.75 5.32 -4.22
C ILE A 41 8.29 5.48 -5.64
N ASP A 42 9.44 6.15 -5.79
CA ASP A 42 10.14 6.28 -7.07
C ASP A 42 10.94 5.02 -7.45
N HIS A 43 11.52 5.00 -8.66
CA HIS A 43 12.36 3.89 -9.13
C HIS A 43 13.67 3.70 -8.35
N ASN A 44 14.07 4.68 -7.54
CA ASN A 44 15.24 4.62 -6.66
C ASN A 44 14.85 4.23 -5.22
N TYR A 45 13.61 3.79 -5.01
CA TYR A 45 13.04 3.41 -3.71
C TYR A 45 12.88 4.57 -2.71
N ASN A 46 12.85 5.82 -3.18
CA ASN A 46 12.53 6.96 -2.33
C ASN A 46 11.01 7.13 -2.19
N ILE A 47 10.56 7.39 -0.96
CA ILE A 47 9.14 7.68 -0.70
C ILE A 47 8.85 9.11 -1.17
N ILE A 48 8.02 9.25 -2.20
CA ILE A 48 7.53 10.54 -2.72
C ILE A 48 6.37 11.03 -1.87
N ASN A 49 5.41 10.14 -1.58
CA ASN A 49 4.22 10.45 -0.77
C ASN A 49 3.74 9.20 -0.02
N LYS A 50 2.93 9.39 1.02
CA LYS A 50 2.38 8.29 1.82
C LYS A 50 1.07 8.66 2.50
N SER A 51 0.25 7.65 2.78
CA SER A 51 -0.97 7.81 3.56
C SER A 51 -0.63 8.25 4.99
N GLN A 52 -1.54 9.01 5.59
CA GLN A 52 -1.38 9.53 6.93
C GLN A 52 -2.58 9.17 7.79
N TYR A 53 -2.29 8.82 9.04
CA TYR A 53 -3.28 8.42 10.02
C TYR A 53 -3.02 9.12 11.34
N ASP A 54 -4.09 9.54 12.01
CA ASP A 54 -4.05 10.08 13.37
C ASP A 54 -5.08 9.32 14.22
N ASP A 55 -4.60 8.60 15.24
CA ASP A 55 -5.43 7.76 16.12
C ASP A 55 -6.41 6.82 15.39
N GLY A 56 -5.95 6.20 14.29
CA GLY A 56 -6.78 5.30 13.46
C GLY A 56 -7.74 6.00 12.50
N VAL A 57 -7.77 7.34 12.49
CA VAL A 57 -8.50 8.15 11.52
C VAL A 57 -7.62 8.38 10.29
N ILE A 58 -8.18 8.13 9.09
CA ILE A 58 -7.52 8.43 7.82
C ILE A 58 -7.44 9.95 7.64
N MET A 59 -6.22 10.47 7.50
CA MET A 59 -5.95 11.89 7.26
C MET A 59 -5.56 12.16 5.81
N VAL A 60 -4.85 11.22 5.18
CA VAL A 60 -4.52 11.22 3.76
C VAL A 60 -4.64 9.79 3.27
N ASP A 61 -5.55 9.54 2.33
CA ASP A 61 -5.77 8.22 1.76
C ASP A 61 -5.04 8.00 0.43
N TYR A 62 -5.21 6.83 -0.17
CA TYR A 62 -4.58 6.51 -1.46
C TYR A 62 -5.16 7.31 -2.64
N THR A 63 -6.42 7.75 -2.57
CA THR A 63 -7.04 8.56 -3.63
C THR A 63 -6.41 9.93 -3.68
N GLU A 64 -6.18 10.57 -2.52
CA GLU A 64 -5.48 11.85 -2.44
C GLU A 64 -4.03 11.76 -2.93
N ILE A 65 -3.36 10.63 -2.66
CA ILE A 65 -2.01 10.38 -3.18
C ILE A 65 -2.03 10.30 -4.71
N ILE A 66 -2.97 9.56 -5.29
CA ILE A 66 -3.11 9.39 -6.74
C ILE A 66 -3.49 10.70 -7.42
N ASP A 67 -4.42 11.46 -6.86
CA ASP A 67 -4.85 12.75 -7.41
C ASP A 67 -3.67 13.72 -7.47
N LYS A 68 -2.90 13.81 -6.38
CA LYS A 68 -1.67 14.62 -6.37
C LYS A 68 -0.68 14.19 -7.45
N MET A 69 -0.52 12.87 -7.67
CA MET A 69 0.35 12.38 -8.75
C MET A 69 -0.16 12.79 -10.13
N TYR A 70 -1.48 12.74 -10.34
CA TYR A 70 -2.09 13.09 -11.60
C TYR A 70 -1.89 14.59 -11.88
N ASP A 71 -2.11 15.44 -10.88
CA ASP A 71 -1.89 16.88 -10.96
C ASP A 71 -0.40 17.20 -11.23
N ASP A 72 0.53 16.57 -10.51
CA ASP A 72 1.97 16.79 -10.71
C ASP A 72 2.45 16.33 -12.11
N ALA A 73 1.78 15.35 -12.71
CA ALA A 73 2.16 14.78 -14.01
C ALA A 73 1.49 15.50 -15.21
N PHE A 74 0.29 16.05 -15.02
CA PHE A 74 -0.56 16.52 -16.12
C PHE A 74 -1.23 17.89 -15.89
N GLY A 75 -1.08 18.49 -14.72
CA GLY A 75 -1.64 19.79 -14.33
C GLY A 75 -0.84 21.02 -14.78
#